data_AF-A0AAW2Q1F8-F1
#
_entry.id   AF-A0AAW2Q1F8-F1
#
_cell.length_a   1.000
_cell.length_b   1.000
_cell.length_c   1.000
_cell.angle_alpha   90.00
_cell.angle_beta   90.00
_cell.angle_gamma   90.00
#
_symmetry.space_group_name_H-M   'P 1'
#
loop_
_entity.id
_entity.type
_entity.pdbx_description
1 polymer ?
#
loop_
_entity_poly.entity_id
_entity_poly.type
_entity_poly.pdbx_seq_one_letter_code
_entity_poly.pdbx_strand_id
1 'polypeptide(L)'
;MEDYLYCKNLHEPIINVTKPEGKDENEWMLLNRKTVAMIRKFIDRSLFEYASNFTNAYELWSKLESMIQKKSPRNKAHLVRRLVKLVYKDSQNMIEHLNNFKGLVNKVTKAEMTIDNELQALLLLSSLPES
;
A
#
# COMPACT_ATOMS: atom_id res chain seq x y z
N MET A 1 2.51 -6.54 -5.60
CA MET A 1 1.39 -7.41 -5.99
C MET A 1 0.69 -6.84 -7.21
N GLU A 2 0.31 -5.56 -7.18
CA GLU A 2 -0.31 -4.87 -8.33
C GLU A 2 0.46 -5.08 -9.64
N ASP A 3 1.76 -4.77 -9.66
CA ASP A 3 2.60 -4.96 -10.85
C ASP A 3 2.55 -6.40 -11.40
N TYR A 4 2.45 -7.39 -10.50
CA TYR A 4 2.35 -8.79 -10.90
C TYR A 4 1.00 -9.11 -11.57
N LEU A 5 -0.10 -8.48 -11.12
CA LEU A 5 -1.40 -8.60 -11.78
C LEU A 5 -1.34 -7.99 -13.19
N TYR A 6 -0.66 -6.86 -13.37
CA TYR A 6 -0.39 -6.29 -14.70
C TYR A 6 0.41 -7.26 -15.57
N CYS A 7 1.54 -7.79 -15.08
CA CYS A 7 2.36 -8.75 -15.83
C CYS A 7 1.62 -10.04 -16.20
N LYS A 8 0.55 -10.40 -15.48
CA LYS A 8 -0.26 -11.60 -15.74
C LYS A 8 -1.57 -11.31 -16.48
N ASN A 9 -1.79 -10.09 -16.94
CA ASN A 9 -3.05 -9.66 -17.56
C ASN A 9 -4.28 -9.93 -16.66
N LEU A 10 -4.12 -9.75 -15.35
CA LEU A 10 -5.16 -9.89 -14.32
C LEU A 10 -5.54 -8.54 -13.67
N HIS A 11 -5.16 -7.42 -14.29
CA HIS A 11 -5.34 -6.09 -13.70
C HIS A 11 -6.74 -5.52 -13.94
N GLU A 12 -7.42 -5.87 -15.03
CA GLU A 12 -8.72 -5.26 -15.35
C GLU A 12 -9.77 -5.39 -14.23
N PRO A 13 -9.92 -6.54 -13.54
CA PRO A 13 -10.94 -6.69 -12.50
C PRO A 13 -10.67 -5.91 -11.21
N ILE A 14 -9.45 -5.39 -10.99
CA ILE A 14 -9.16 -4.52 -9.85
C ILE A 14 -9.33 -3.03 -10.17
N ILE A 15 -9.48 -2.68 -11.46
CA ILE A 15 -9.66 -1.30 -11.93
C ILE A 15 -11.14 -1.01 -12.22
N ASN A 16 -11.82 -1.96 -12.86
CA ASN A 16 -13.20 -1.77 -13.30
C ASN A 16 -14.19 -2.33 -12.27
N VAL A 17 -15.12 -1.48 -11.81
CA VAL A 17 -16.20 -1.86 -10.89
C VAL A 17 -17.11 -2.92 -11.51
N THR A 18 -17.39 -2.75 -12.81
CA THR A 18 -18.27 -3.62 -13.59
C THR A 18 -17.56 -4.12 -14.84
N LYS A 19 -18.12 -5.16 -15.47
CA LYS A 19 -17.62 -5.67 -16.75
C LYS A 19 -17.57 -4.56 -17.79
N PRO A 20 -16.44 -4.37 -18.51
CA PRO A 20 -16.38 -3.44 -19.63
C PRO A 20 -17.37 -3.77 -20.76
N GLU A 21 -17.79 -2.76 -21.50
CA GLU A 21 -18.63 -2.91 -22.68
C GLU A 21 -17.92 -3.75 -23.76
N GLY A 22 -18.66 -4.61 -24.46
CA GLY A 22 -18.10 -5.47 -25.50
C GLY A 22 -17.33 -6.72 -25.03
N LYS A 23 -17.06 -6.86 -23.72
CA LYS A 23 -16.41 -8.06 -23.16
C LYS A 23 -17.41 -9.20 -22.94
N ASP A 24 -16.99 -10.44 -23.23
CA ASP A 24 -17.82 -11.62 -22.94
C ASP A 24 -18.01 -11.82 -21.43
N GLU A 25 -19.22 -12.24 -21.03
CA GLU A 25 -19.60 -12.40 -19.63
C GLU A 25 -18.84 -13.56 -18.96
N ASN A 26 -18.67 -14.70 -19.66
CA ASN A 26 -17.99 -15.86 -19.11
C ASN A 26 -16.48 -15.61 -18.98
N GLU A 27 -15.89 -14.96 -19.98
CA GLU A 27 -14.49 -14.53 -19.93
C GLU A 27 -14.25 -13.55 -18.78
N TRP A 28 -15.16 -12.59 -18.58
CA TRP A 28 -15.09 -11.65 -17.47
C TRP A 28 -15.19 -12.35 -16.11
N MET A 29 -16.17 -13.24 -15.91
CA MET A 29 -16.32 -14.01 -14.68
C MET A 29 -15.07 -14.85 -14.37
N LEU A 30 -14.51 -15.50 -15.39
CA LEU A 30 -13.28 -16.28 -15.24
C LEU A 30 -12.09 -15.39 -14.86
N LEU A 31 -11.94 -14.24 -15.51
CA LEU A 31 -10.88 -13.27 -15.22
C LEU A 31 -10.98 -12.73 -13.79
N ASN A 32 -12.19 -12.35 -13.36
CA ASN A 32 -12.49 -11.94 -11.99
C ASN A 32 -12.08 -13.04 -10.99
N ARG A 33 -12.49 -14.30 -11.22
CA ARG A 33 -12.16 -15.42 -10.33
C ARG A 33 -10.66 -15.70 -10.26
N LYS A 34 -9.95 -15.65 -11.39
CA LYS A 34 -8.48 -15.80 -11.44
C LYS A 34 -7.80 -14.69 -10.65
N THR A 35 -8.28 -13.46 -10.77
CA THR A 35 -7.74 -12.29 -10.07
C THR A 35 -7.96 -12.39 -8.56
N VAL A 36 -9.17 -12.77 -8.10
CA VAL A 36 -9.45 -13.04 -6.67
C VAL A 36 -8.52 -14.11 -6.12
N ALA A 37 -8.36 -15.24 -6.82
CA ALA A 37 -7.46 -16.31 -6.40
C ALA A 37 -6.01 -15.84 -6.32
N MET A 38 -5.57 -15.02 -7.27
CA MET A 38 -4.23 -14.45 -7.28
C MET A 38 -4.00 -13.52 -6.09
N ILE A 39 -4.93 -12.61 -5.81
CA ILE A 39 -4.83 -11.71 -4.65
C ILE A 39 -4.70 -12.53 -3.36
N ARG A 40 -5.56 -13.54 -3.17
CA ARG A 40 -5.54 -14.42 -2.00
C ARG A 40 -4.24 -15.19 -1.82
N LYS A 41 -3.56 -15.52 -2.92
CA LYS A 41 -2.25 -16.19 -2.88
C LYS A 41 -1.15 -15.30 -2.29
N PHE A 42 -1.24 -13.99 -2.45
CA PHE A 42 -0.18 -13.04 -2.08
C PHE A 42 -0.45 -12.27 -0.78
N ILE A 43 -1.64 -12.36 -0.20
CA ILE A 43 -1.94 -11.73 1.10
C ILE A 43 -1.44 -12.59 2.26
N ASP A 44 -1.03 -11.93 3.33
CA ASP A 44 -0.66 -12.61 4.57
C ASP A 44 -1.86 -13.30 5.23
N ARG A 45 -1.60 -14.37 5.99
CA ARG A 45 -2.63 -15.16 6.67
C ARG A 45 -3.52 -14.32 7.59
N SER A 46 -2.98 -13.27 8.20
CA SER A 46 -3.73 -12.33 9.05
C SER A 46 -4.84 -11.56 8.31
N LEU A 47 -4.74 -11.42 6.99
CA LEU A 47 -5.74 -10.77 6.15
C LEU A 47 -6.67 -11.77 5.45
N PHE A 48 -6.37 -13.07 5.55
CA PHE A 48 -7.06 -14.10 4.79
C PHE A 48 -8.53 -14.25 5.17
N GLU A 49 -8.87 -14.22 6.46
CA GLU A 49 -10.25 -14.30 6.95
C GLU A 49 -11.12 -13.15 6.44
N TYR A 50 -10.52 -11.97 6.22
CA TYR A 50 -11.21 -10.83 5.64
C TYR A 50 -11.39 -10.99 4.13
N ALA A 51 -10.39 -11.55 3.44
CA ALA A 51 -10.37 -11.70 1.98
C ALA A 51 -11.18 -12.90 1.46
N SER A 52 -11.41 -13.93 2.29
CA SER A 52 -12.11 -15.16 1.91
C SER A 52 -13.58 -14.94 1.55
N ASN A 53 -14.19 -13.88 2.07
CA ASN A 53 -15.62 -13.58 1.86
C ASN A 53 -15.90 -12.85 0.52
N PHE A 54 -14.89 -12.29 -0.13
CA PHE A 54 -15.08 -11.50 -1.35
C PHE A 54 -15.02 -12.37 -2.61
N THR A 55 -16.05 -12.34 -3.45
CA THR A 55 -16.08 -13.01 -4.76
C THR A 55 -15.76 -12.07 -5.92
N ASN A 56 -15.81 -10.77 -5.69
CA ASN A 56 -15.48 -9.72 -6.65
C ASN A 56 -14.06 -9.18 -6.39
N ALA A 57 -13.23 -9.13 -7.44
CA ALA A 57 -11.84 -8.70 -7.36
C ALA A 57 -11.70 -7.21 -7.03
N TYR A 58 -12.57 -6.36 -7.57
CA TYR A 58 -12.59 -4.93 -7.31
C TYR A 58 -12.89 -4.66 -5.84
N GLU A 59 -13.98 -5.24 -5.31
CA GLU A 59 -14.35 -5.07 -3.90
C GLU A 59 -13.26 -5.57 -2.95
N LEU A 60 -12.67 -6.73 -3.25
CA LEU A 60 -11.55 -7.27 -2.48
C LEU A 60 -10.35 -6.32 -2.50
N TRP A 61 -9.96 -5.84 -3.68
CA TRP A 61 -8.83 -4.94 -3.86
C TRP A 61 -9.04 -3.62 -3.12
N SER A 62 -10.19 -2.96 -3.31
CA SER A 62 -10.55 -1.72 -2.62
C SER A 62 -10.60 -1.91 -1.11
N LYS A 63 -11.09 -3.07 -0.62
CA LYS A 63 -11.08 -3.36 0.82
C LYS A 63 -9.66 -3.46 1.35
N LEU A 64 -8.79 -4.21 0.68
CA LEU A 64 -7.38 -4.34 1.08
C LEU A 64 -6.67 -2.99 1.06
N GLU A 65 -6.88 -2.19 0.02
CA GLU A 65 -6.33 -0.82 -0.06
C GLU A 65 -6.79 0.02 1.13
N SER A 66 -8.09 0.01 1.45
CA SER A 66 -8.63 0.75 2.59
C SER A 66 -8.05 0.29 3.94
N MET A 67 -7.70 -1.00 4.09
CA MET A 67 -7.15 -1.56 5.32
C MET A 67 -5.66 -1.25 5.48
N ILE A 68 -4.91 -1.33 4.39
CA ILE A 68 -3.44 -1.14 4.37
C ILE A 68 -3.09 0.35 4.33
N GLN A 69 -3.85 1.15 3.58
CA GLN A 69 -3.65 2.59 3.39
C GLN A 69 -4.76 3.39 4.09
N LYS A 70 -5.03 3.09 5.37
CA LYS A 70 -6.07 3.82 6.13
C LYS A 70 -5.78 5.33 6.12
N LYS A 71 -6.61 6.11 5.44
CA LYS A 71 -6.51 7.58 5.37
C LYS A 71 -7.07 8.28 6.63
N SER A 72 -7.25 7.54 7.73
CA SER A 72 -7.86 8.08 8.95
C SER A 72 -6.95 9.08 9.67
N PRO A 73 -7.52 10.09 10.37
CA PRO A 73 -6.73 11.04 11.18
C PRO A 73 -5.81 10.33 12.19
N ARG A 74 -6.27 9.22 12.77
CA ARG A 74 -5.47 8.39 13.68
C ARG A 74 -4.23 7.79 12.99
N ASN A 75 -4.37 7.26 11.78
CA ASN A 75 -3.24 6.70 11.04
C ASN A 75 -2.27 7.81 10.60
N LYS A 76 -2.80 8.94 10.12
CA LYS A 76 -2.02 10.14 9.81
C LYS A 76 -1.15 10.59 10.99
N ALA A 77 -1.77 10.77 12.16
CA ALA A 77 -1.05 11.14 13.39
C ALA A 77 -0.01 10.08 13.81
N HIS A 78 -0.34 8.79 13.64
CA HIS A 78 0.61 7.71 13.92
C HIS A 78 1.84 7.76 13.01
N LEU A 79 1.66 7.94 11.69
CA LEU A 79 2.75 8.04 10.72
C LEU A 79 3.63 9.26 10.97
N VAL A 80 3.03 10.43 11.19
CA VAL A 80 3.77 11.67 11.51
C VAL A 80 4.57 11.49 12.80
N ARG A 81 3.97 10.92 13.85
CA ARG A 81 4.68 10.65 15.11
C ARG A 81 5.88 9.72 14.92
N ARG A 82 5.77 8.71 14.05
CA ARG A 82 6.89 7.82 13.73
C ARG A 82 7.99 8.52 12.95
N LEU A 83 7.62 9.39 12.02
CA LEU A 83 8.58 10.16 11.22
C LEU A 83 9.36 11.15 12.10
N VAL A 84 8.67 11.92 12.94
CA VAL A 84 9.30 12.90 13.86
C VAL A 84 10.15 12.22 14.93
N LYS A 85 9.78 11.02 15.37
CA LYS A 85 10.55 10.24 16.34
C LYS A 85 11.61 9.33 15.70
N LEU A 86 11.81 9.39 14.39
CA LEU A 86 12.84 8.61 13.74
C LEU A 86 14.19 9.18 14.15
N VAL A 87 15.05 8.34 14.72
CA VAL A 87 16.39 8.72 15.18
C VAL A 87 17.36 7.64 14.73
N TYR A 88 18.46 8.05 14.12
CA TYR A 88 19.57 7.20 13.74
C TYR A 88 20.22 6.64 15.00
N LYS A 89 20.52 5.35 14.98
CA LYS A 89 21.22 4.67 16.08
C LYS A 89 22.57 4.23 15.55
N ASP A 90 23.63 4.38 16.34
CA ASP A 90 24.98 4.00 15.94
C ASP A 90 25.13 2.51 15.60
N SER A 91 24.23 1.67 16.12
CA SER A 91 24.15 0.25 15.80
C SER A 91 23.40 -0.06 14.49
N GLN A 92 22.80 0.94 13.83
CA GLN A 92 22.03 0.81 12.60
C GLN A 92 22.85 1.29 11.41
N ASN A 93 22.70 0.63 10.25
CA ASN A 93 23.32 1.09 9.01
C ASN A 93 22.61 2.36 8.47
N MET A 94 23.38 3.35 8.02
CA MET A 94 22.87 4.57 7.38
C MET A 94 21.91 4.29 6.21
N ILE A 95 22.20 3.28 5.37
CA ILE A 95 21.32 2.91 4.26
C ILE A 95 19.95 2.43 4.76
N GLU A 96 19.94 1.65 5.85
CA GLU A 96 18.70 1.18 6.46
C GLU A 96 17.90 2.34 7.04
N HIS A 97 18.57 3.31 7.66
CA HIS A 97 17.93 4.53 8.18
C HIS A 97 17.28 5.35 7.07
N LEU A 98 17.99 5.61 5.97
CA LEU A 98 17.45 6.32 4.81
C LEU A 98 16.26 5.58 4.19
N ASN A 99 16.32 4.25 4.10
CA ASN A 99 15.22 3.44 3.61
C ASN A 99 13.99 3.51 4.53
N ASN A 100 14.20 3.50 5.85
CA ASN A 100 13.14 3.67 6.84
C ASN A 100 12.49 5.05 6.75
N PHE A 101 13.30 6.11 6.64
CA PHE A 101 12.83 7.48 6.45
C PHE A 101 11.99 7.60 5.17
N LYS A 102 12.54 7.20 4.01
CA LYS A 102 11.84 7.24 2.72
C LYS A 102 10.56 6.40 2.73
N GLY A 103 10.59 5.25 3.40
CA GLY A 103 9.43 4.39 3.61
C GLY A 103 8.32 5.07 4.42
N LEU A 104 8.67 5.87 5.44
CA LEU A 104 7.70 6.65 6.22
C LEU A 104 7.12 7.81 5.41
N VAL A 105 7.96 8.58 4.71
CA VAL A 105 7.50 9.68 3.82
C VAL A 105 6.52 9.15 2.79
N ASN A 106 6.85 8.05 2.10
CA ASN A 106 5.96 7.43 1.12
C ASN A 106 4.60 7.02 1.73
N LYS A 107 4.59 6.52 2.97
CA LYS A 107 3.34 6.17 3.68
C LYS A 107 2.53 7.40 4.04
N VAL A 108 3.17 8.51 4.42
CA VAL A 108 2.50 9.79 4.69
C VAL A 108 1.86 10.33 3.39
N THR A 109 2.58 10.30 2.27
CA THR A 109 2.06 10.69 0.95
C THR A 109 0.86 9.83 0.53
N LYS A 110 0.95 8.51 0.70
CA LYS A 110 -0.17 7.59 0.42
C LYS A 110 -1.38 7.80 1.31
N ALA A 111 -1.19 8.38 2.50
CA ALA A 111 -2.28 8.81 3.37
C ALA A 111 -2.88 10.17 2.96
N GLU A 112 -2.53 10.73 1.79
CA GLU A 112 -2.97 12.07 1.34
C GLU A 112 -2.53 13.17 2.31
N MET A 113 -1.29 13.09 2.77
CA MET A 113 -0.60 14.18 3.44
C MET A 113 0.72 14.42 2.73
N THR A 114 0.97 15.65 2.30
CA THR A 114 2.22 16.04 1.69
C THR A 114 3.10 16.72 2.73
N ILE A 115 4.37 16.33 2.77
CA ILE A 115 5.43 17.06 3.48
C ILE A 115 6.27 17.68 2.38
N ASP A 116 6.47 18.99 2.40
CA ASP A 116 7.31 19.66 1.41
C ASP A 116 8.78 19.20 1.51
N ASN A 117 9.54 19.43 0.45
CA ASN A 117 10.91 18.92 0.35
C ASN A 117 11.85 19.54 1.39
N GLU A 118 11.63 20.80 1.78
CA GLU A 118 12.45 21.48 2.78
C GLU A 118 12.22 20.83 4.15
N LEU A 119 10.96 20.66 4.56
CA LEU A 119 10.62 20.00 5.81
C LEU A 119 11.06 18.52 5.83
N GLN A 120 11.01 17.81 4.69
CA GLN A 120 11.59 16.47 4.59
C GLN A 120 13.10 16.47 4.86
N ALA A 121 13.85 17.42 4.28
CA ALA A 121 15.28 17.53 4.52
C ALA A 121 15.59 17.86 5.99
N LEU A 122 14.85 18.80 6.59
CA LEU A 122 14.99 19.15 8.00
C LEU A 122 14.71 17.97 8.93
N LEU A 123 13.63 17.21 8.67
CA LEU A 123 13.29 16.02 9.46
C LEU A 123 14.38 14.94 9.34
N LEU A 124 14.94 14.74 8.14
CA LEU A 124 16.04 13.79 7.96
C LEU A 124 17.28 14.24 8.74
N LEU A 125 17.68 15.50 8.64
CA LEU A 125 18.82 16.03 9.39
C LEU A 125 18.61 15.94 10.90
N SER A 126 17.40 16.25 11.39
CA SER A 126 17.07 16.14 12.83
C SER A 126 17.09 14.71 13.37
N SER A 127 17.04 13.71 12.48
CA SER A 127 17.12 12.31 12.88
C SER A 127 18.56 11.84 13.08
N LEU A 128 19.57 12.61 12.64
CA LEU A 128 20.98 12.27 12.76
C LEU A 128 21.52 12.75 14.12
N PRO A 129 22.63 12.16 14.63
CA PRO A 129 23.30 12.66 15.82
C PRO A 129 23.76 14.12 15.63
N GLU A 130 23.74 14.90 16.70
CA GLU A 130 24.39 16.21 16.71
C GLU A 130 25.89 16.01 16.44
N SER A 131 26.43 16.83 15.53
CA SER A 131 27.85 16.79 15.15
C SER A 131 28.74 17.45 16.19
#